data_AF-K9LD89-F1
#
_entry.id   AF-K9LD89-F1
#
_cell.length_a   1.000
_cell.length_b   1.000
_cell.length_c   1.000
_cell.angle_alpha   90.00
_cell.angle_beta   90.00
_cell.angle_gamma   90.00
#
_symmetry.space_group_name_H-M   'P 1'
#
loop_
_entity.id
_entity.type
_entity.pdbx_description
1 polymer ?
#
loop_
_entity_poly.entity_id
_entity_poly.type
_entity_poly.pdbx_seq_one_letter_code
_entity_poly.pdbx_strand_id
1 'polypeptide(L)'
;ASVDSYPPDVDPAKHTARVVRAIGELARCIGSEGLVAGQVVDLEMTGSTETVPLDRLEYIHLHKTAALLEASVVIGAIIGGGSEEQIERLRKYARSIGLLF
;
A
#
# COMPACT_ATOMS: atom_id res chain seq x y z
N ALA A 1 -20.57 11.66 9.93
CA ALA A 1 -21.01 12.41 8.73
C ALA A 1 -22.52 12.17 8.57
N SER A 2 -23.32 13.22 8.39
CA SER A 2 -24.75 13.09 8.10
C SER A 2 -24.96 12.49 6.70
N VAL A 3 -26.05 11.77 6.49
CA VAL A 3 -26.36 11.07 5.23
C VAL A 3 -26.45 12.04 4.04
N ASP A 4 -26.76 13.31 4.31
CA ASP A 4 -26.91 14.39 3.31
C ASP A 4 -25.60 14.91 2.70
N SER A 5 -24.42 14.47 3.16
CA SER A 5 -23.13 14.93 2.62
C SER A 5 -22.59 14.09 1.46
N TYR A 6 -23.24 12.99 1.09
CA TYR A 6 -22.79 12.11 0.02
C TYR A 6 -23.34 12.56 -1.35
N PRO A 7 -22.54 12.42 -2.43
CA PRO A 7 -23.04 12.61 -3.79
C PRO A 7 -24.28 11.72 -4.03
N PRO A 8 -25.27 12.19 -4.81
CA PRO A 8 -26.56 11.50 -4.96
C PRO A 8 -26.46 10.11 -5.61
N ASP A 9 -25.35 9.81 -6.28
CA ASP A 9 -25.03 8.52 -6.91
C ASP A 9 -24.27 7.54 -5.98
N VAL A 10 -23.89 7.98 -4.78
CA VAL A 10 -23.09 7.18 -3.84
C VAL A 10 -23.98 6.58 -2.77
N ASP A 11 -24.05 5.24 -2.75
CA ASP A 11 -24.64 4.47 -1.65
C ASP A 11 -23.77 4.65 -0.38
N PRO A 12 -24.28 5.30 0.68
CA PRO A 12 -23.50 5.61 1.89
C PRO A 12 -22.98 4.37 2.62
N ALA A 13 -23.73 3.25 2.57
CA ALA A 13 -23.32 2.01 3.23
C ALA A 13 -22.15 1.37 2.47
N LYS A 14 -22.22 1.31 1.14
CA LYS A 14 -21.10 0.84 0.30
C LYS A 14 -19.88 1.74 0.43
N HIS A 15 -20.07 3.05 0.48
CA HIS A 15 -18.97 3.99 0.66
C HIS A 15 -18.25 3.77 2.00
N THR A 16 -19.00 3.69 3.10
CA THR A 16 -18.44 3.45 4.43
C THR A 16 -17.66 2.13 4.47
N ALA A 17 -18.20 1.06 3.89
CA ALA A 17 -17.51 -0.23 3.81
C ALA A 17 -16.19 -0.14 3.03
N ARG A 18 -16.16 0.61 1.92
CA ARG A 18 -14.92 0.86 1.16
C ARG A 18 -13.89 1.64 1.96
N VAL A 19 -14.31 2.66 2.72
CA VAL A 19 -13.40 3.44 3.57
C VAL A 19 -12.79 2.56 4.66
N VAL A 20 -13.58 1.74 5.35
CA VAL A 20 -13.06 0.81 6.37
C VAL A 20 -12.05 -0.16 5.75
N ARG A 21 -12.37 -0.71 4.57
CA ARG A 21 -11.45 -1.59 3.84
C ARG A 21 -10.16 -0.88 3.45
N ALA A 22 -10.23 0.35 2.96
CA ALA A 22 -9.07 1.16 2.61
C ALA A 22 -8.16 1.42 3.82
N ILE A 23 -8.75 1.72 4.99
CA ILE A 23 -8.00 1.85 6.25
C ILE A 23 -7.31 0.53 6.61
N GLY A 24 -8.00 -0.60 6.48
CA GLY A 24 -7.41 -1.92 6.72
C GLY A 24 -6.23 -2.22 5.78
N GLU A 25 -6.34 -1.86 4.50
CA GLU A 25 -5.25 -2.02 3.53
C GLU A 25 -4.05 -1.13 3.89
N LEU A 26 -4.29 0.13 4.25
CA LEU A 26 -3.24 1.03 4.70
C LEU A 26 -2.54 0.49 5.94
N ALA A 27 -3.31 0.09 6.97
CA ALA A 27 -2.80 -0.46 8.21
C ALA A 27 -1.92 -1.71 7.98
N ARG A 28 -2.36 -2.62 7.10
CA ARG A 28 -1.56 -3.79 6.69
C ARG A 28 -0.26 -3.36 6.02
N CYS A 29 -0.30 -2.36 5.14
CA CYS A 29 0.87 -1.85 4.44
C CYS A 29 1.88 -1.18 5.38
N ILE A 30 1.43 -0.36 6.34
CA ILE A 30 2.32 0.36 7.26
C ILE A 30 2.67 -0.43 8.52
N GLY A 31 2.16 -1.65 8.66
CA GLY A 31 2.35 -2.49 9.83
C GLY A 31 3.75 -3.08 9.94
N SER A 32 3.92 -3.90 10.99
CA SER A 32 5.19 -4.56 11.34
C SER A 32 5.74 -5.50 10.26
N GLU A 33 4.89 -6.00 9.37
CA GLU A 33 5.28 -6.88 8.25
C GLU A 33 5.44 -6.13 6.91
N GLY A 34 5.15 -4.82 6.89
CA GLY A 34 5.20 -3.97 5.71
C GLY A 34 6.29 -2.90 5.84
N LEU A 35 5.86 -1.64 5.80
CA LEU A 35 6.74 -0.47 5.81
C LEU A 35 7.76 -0.48 6.95
N VAL A 36 7.30 -0.83 8.17
CA VAL A 36 8.14 -0.79 9.36
C VAL A 36 9.27 -1.81 9.28
N ALA A 37 9.02 -3.01 8.73
CA ALA A 37 10.08 -4.01 8.54
C ALA A 37 11.16 -3.51 7.58
N GLY A 38 10.76 -2.89 6.46
CA GLY A 38 11.69 -2.30 5.50
C GLY A 38 12.53 -1.19 6.13
N GLN A 39 11.93 -0.34 6.95
CA GLN A 39 12.62 0.74 7.66
C GLN A 39 13.64 0.22 8.69
N VAL A 40 13.31 -0.87 9.41
CA VAL A 40 14.25 -1.48 10.37
C VAL A 40 15.48 -2.01 9.63
N VAL A 41 15.29 -2.75 8.53
CA VAL A 41 16.39 -3.31 7.74
C VAL A 41 17.23 -2.20 7.08
N ASP A 42 16.61 -1.12 6.63
CA ASP A 42 17.30 0.06 6.07
C ASP A 42 18.22 0.73 7.11
N LEU A 43 17.76 0.86 8.36
CA LEU A 43 18.56 1.41 9.46
C LEU A 43 19.74 0.51 9.84
N GLU A 44 19.54 -0.82 9.84
CA GLU A 44 20.63 -1.79 10.07
C GLU A 44 21.74 -1.67 9.02
N MET A 45 21.37 -1.36 7.76
CA MET A 45 22.33 -1.25 6.65
C MET A 45 23.02 0.12 6.56
N THR A 46 22.37 1.21 6.98
CA THR A 46 22.90 2.58 6.87
C THR A 46 24.18 2.82 7.69
N GLY A 47 24.45 1.97 8.69
CA GLY A 47 25.68 2.00 9.51
C GLY A 47 26.74 0.96 9.14
N SER A 48 26.48 0.11 8.15
CA SER A 48 27.39 -0.97 7.78
C SER A 48 28.43 -0.51 6.74
N THR A 49 29.68 -0.94 6.91
CA THR A 49 30.73 -0.78 5.89
C THR A 49 30.69 -1.89 4.84
N GLU A 50 29.79 -2.86 4.99
CA GLU A 50 29.64 -4.00 4.08
C GLU A 50 28.77 -3.63 2.88
N THR A 51 29.09 -4.22 1.71
CA THR A 51 28.23 -4.15 0.53
C THR A 51 26.90 -4.83 0.79
N VAL A 52 25.80 -4.08 0.64
CA VAL A 52 24.44 -4.60 0.80
C VAL A 52 24.15 -5.65 -0.30
N PRO A 53 23.82 -6.89 0.07
CA PRO A 53 23.40 -7.92 -0.89
C PRO A 53 22.17 -7.49 -1.71
N LEU A 54 22.09 -7.91 -2.97
CA LEU A 54 21.02 -7.48 -3.90
C LEU A 54 19.61 -7.84 -3.38
N ASP A 55 19.47 -9.02 -2.79
CA ASP A 55 18.23 -9.50 -2.17
C ASP A 55 17.79 -8.64 -0.96
N ARG A 56 18.76 -8.15 -0.18
CA ARG A 56 18.50 -7.20 0.92
C ARG A 56 18.11 -5.82 0.40
N LEU A 57 18.76 -5.35 -0.65
CA LEU A 57 18.40 -4.10 -1.30
C LEU A 57 16.98 -4.18 -1.87
N GLU A 58 16.66 -5.24 -2.61
CA GLU A 58 15.32 -5.50 -3.14
C GLU A 58 14.27 -5.52 -2.02
N TYR A 59 14.57 -6.19 -0.90
CA TYR A 59 13.70 -6.22 0.26
C TYR A 59 13.40 -4.81 0.82
N ILE A 60 14.43 -3.97 0.97
CA ILE A 60 14.28 -2.59 1.45
C ILE A 60 13.39 -1.78 0.50
N HIS A 61 13.63 -1.85 -0.82
CA HIS A 61 12.83 -1.12 -1.82
C HIS A 61 11.36 -1.58 -1.81
N LEU A 62 11.12 -2.89 -1.75
CA LEU A 62 9.77 -3.46 -1.69
C LEU A 62 9.01 -3.02 -0.43
N HIS A 63 9.70 -2.93 0.70
CA HIS A 63 9.11 -2.60 2.00
C HIS A 63 9.28 -1.11 2.39
N LYS A 64 9.62 -0.23 1.43
CA LYS A 64 9.69 1.22 1.67
C LYS A 64 8.90 1.98 0.61
N THR A 65 9.49 2.14 -0.58
CA THR A 65 8.91 2.90 -1.68
C THR A 65 7.74 2.15 -2.31
N ALA A 66 7.93 0.86 -2.60
CA ALA A 66 6.90 0.06 -3.28
C ALA A 66 5.67 -0.16 -2.40
N ALA A 67 5.86 -0.34 -1.08
CA ALA A 67 4.77 -0.54 -0.13
C ALA A 67 3.75 0.62 -0.17
N LEU A 68 4.20 1.87 -0.03
CA LEU A 68 3.30 3.03 -0.04
C LEU A 68 2.66 3.27 -1.42
N LEU A 69 3.39 2.98 -2.50
CA LEU A 69 2.86 3.09 -3.86
C LEU A 69 1.76 2.04 -4.11
N GLU A 70 1.97 0.79 -3.67
CA GLU A 70 0.96 -0.27 -3.67
C GLU A 70 -0.28 0.13 -2.88
N ALA A 71 -0.11 0.62 -1.65
CA ALA A 71 -1.23 1.05 -0.83
C ALA A 71 -2.03 2.17 -1.49
N SER A 72 -1.36 3.20 -2.04
CA SER A 72 -2.02 4.32 -2.72
C SER A 72 -2.88 3.85 -3.90
N VAL A 73 -2.32 2.99 -4.75
CA VAL A 73 -3.01 2.46 -5.94
C VAL A 73 -4.19 1.55 -5.53
N VAL A 74 -3.99 0.64 -4.58
CA VAL A 74 -5.03 -0.29 -4.12
C VAL A 74 -6.16 0.44 -3.40
N ILE A 75 -5.84 1.43 -2.54
CA ILE A 75 -6.83 2.27 -1.87
C ILE A 75 -7.68 3.03 -2.89
N GLY A 76 -7.04 3.61 -3.92
CA GLY A 76 -7.75 4.25 -5.02
C GLY A 76 -8.73 3.32 -5.74
N ALA A 77 -8.32 2.08 -6.01
CA ALA A 77 -9.18 1.06 -6.62
C ALA A 77 -10.36 0.67 -5.72
N ILE A 78 -10.13 0.50 -4.41
CA ILE A 78 -11.17 0.17 -3.43
C ILE A 78 -12.21 1.29 -3.34
N ILE A 79 -11.76 2.54 -3.17
CA ILE A 79 -12.66 3.69 -3.05
C ILE A 79 -13.44 3.91 -4.36
N GLY A 80 -12.76 3.76 -5.51
CA GLY A 80 -13.34 3.81 -6.85
C GLY A 80 -14.33 2.68 -7.17
N GLY A 81 -14.45 1.67 -6.29
CA GLY A 81 -15.38 0.56 -6.47
C GLY A 81 -14.93 -0.48 -7.50
N GLY A 82 -13.61 -0.62 -7.71
CA GLY A 82 -13.03 -1.67 -8.55
C GLY A 82 -13.34 -3.07 -8.03
N SER A 83 -13.37 -4.04 -8.94
CA SER A 83 -13.51 -5.45 -8.60
C SER A 83 -12.24 -6.00 -7.93
N GLU A 84 -12.35 -7.14 -7.24
CA GLU A 84 -11.19 -7.82 -6.66
C GLU A 84 -10.11 -8.14 -7.70
N GLU A 85 -10.51 -8.50 -8.92
CA GLU A 85 -9.57 -8.77 -10.01
C GLU A 85 -8.82 -7.49 -10.45
N GLN A 86 -9.53 -6.36 -10.55
CA GLN A 86 -8.91 -5.07 -10.87
C GLN A 86 -7.95 -4.63 -9.76
N ILE A 87 -8.37 -4.79 -8.50
CA ILE A 87 -7.55 -4.49 -7.33
C ILE A 87 -6.25 -5.30 -7.36
N GLU A 88 -6.32 -6.61 -7.62
CA GLU A 88 -5.14 -7.46 -7.63
C GLU A 88 -4.21 -7.18 -8.83
N ARG A 89 -4.78 -6.84 -9.99
CA ARG A 89 -3.98 -6.38 -11.14
C ARG A 89 -3.24 -5.09 -10.85
N LEU A 90 -3.93 -4.14 -10.22
CA LEU A 90 -3.36 -2.86 -9.81
C LEU A 90 -2.29 -3.02 -8.71
N ARG A 91 -2.49 -3.96 -7.78
CA ARG A 91 -1.49 -4.34 -6.78
C ARG A 91 -0.20 -4.82 -7.43
N LYS A 92 -0.28 -5.75 -8.39
CA LYS A 92 0.89 -6.26 -9.12
C LYS A 92 1.59 -5.15 -9.91
N TYR A 93 0.83 -4.32 -10.61
CA TYR A 93 1.35 -3.15 -11.32
C TYR A 93 2.15 -2.24 -10.37
N ALA A 94 1.55 -1.88 -9.24
CA ALA A 94 2.15 -0.99 -8.26
C ALA A 94 3.43 -1.57 -7.63
N ARG A 95 3.47 -2.88 -7.34
CA ARG A 95 4.70 -3.56 -6.89
C ARG A 95 5.82 -3.48 -7.93
N SER A 96 5.52 -3.79 -9.18
CA SER A 96 6.53 -3.77 -10.25
C SER A 96 7.08 -2.37 -10.50
N ILE A 97 6.22 -1.35 -10.47
CA ILE A 97 6.66 0.05 -10.57
C ILE A 97 7.44 0.47 -9.34
N GLY A 98 6.98 0.10 -8.15
CA GLY A 98 7.64 0.43 -6.90
C GLY A 98 9.02 -0.20 -6.74
N LEU A 99 9.28 -1.34 -7.38
CA LEU A 99 10.60 -1.96 -7.42
C LEU A 99 11.59 -1.25 -8.35
N LEU A 100 11.09 -0.49 -9.34
CA LEU A 100 11.93 0.30 -10.26
C LEU A 100 12.56 1.52 -9.57
N PHE A 101 11.94 2.01 -8.48
CA PHE A 101 12.31 3.25 -7.77
C PHE A 101 12.85 2.96 -6.37
#